data_AF-A0A1G8HUR0-F1
#
_entry.id   AF-A0A1G8HUR0-F1
#
_cell.length_a   1.000
_cell.length_b   1.000
_cell.length_c   1.000
_cell.angle_alpha   90.00
_cell.angle_beta   90.00
_cell.angle_gamma   90.00
#
_symmetry.space_group_name_H-M   'P 1'
#
loop_
_entity.id
_entity.type
_entity.pdbx_description
1 polymer ?
#
loop_
_entity_poly.entity_id
_entity_poly.type
_entity_poly.pdbx_seq_one_letter_code
_entity_poly.pdbx_strand_id
1 'polypeptide(L)'
;MKTIMTYWNSLDPINSEMWEEVDGSHGNLKQVTLAIDHESGDYTRLTWFKDGYYTGVFGGKAHACPEEIFVILDRLYDEAFDM
;
A
#
# COMPACT_ATOMS: atom_id res chain seq x y z
N MET A 1 5.46 20.04 -7.19
CA MET A 1 4.41 19.74 -8.20
C MET A 1 3.81 18.37 -7.90
N LYS A 2 2.50 18.34 -7.67
CA LYS A 2 1.75 17.12 -7.34
C LYS A 2 1.43 16.30 -8.58
N THR A 3 1.54 14.97 -8.47
CA THR A 3 1.02 14.03 -9.47
C THR A 3 -0.26 13.37 -8.98
N ILE A 4 -1.11 12.97 -9.91
CA ILE A 4 -2.33 12.19 -9.66
C ILE A 4 -2.49 11.14 -10.76
N MET A 5 -3.09 10.02 -10.41
CA MET A 5 -3.49 8.97 -11.34
C MET A 5 -5.01 9.00 -11.53
N THR A 6 -5.46 8.82 -12.78
CA THR A 6 -6.89 8.63 -13.07
C THR A 6 -7.37 7.33 -12.44
N TYR A 7 -8.58 7.35 -11.85
CA TYR A 7 -9.16 6.19 -11.21
C TYR A 7 -9.33 5.00 -12.17
N TRP A 8 -9.10 3.81 -11.63
CA TRP A 8 -9.41 2.52 -12.21
C TRP A 8 -9.85 1.56 -11.08
N ASN A 9 -10.62 0.53 -11.41
CA ASN A 9 -11.08 -0.44 -10.43
C ASN A 9 -9.92 -1.37 -10.02
N SER A 10 -9.39 -1.17 -8.81
CA SER A 10 -8.25 -1.92 -8.27
C SER A 10 -8.53 -3.39 -7.99
N LEU A 11 -9.80 -3.78 -7.96
CA LEU A 11 -10.24 -5.16 -7.75
C LEU A 11 -10.52 -5.91 -9.06
N ASP A 12 -10.50 -5.21 -10.21
CA ASP A 12 -10.71 -5.84 -11.52
C ASP A 12 -9.40 -6.49 -12.01
N PRO A 13 -9.38 -7.82 -12.27
CA PRO A 13 -8.20 -8.52 -12.76
C PRO A 13 -7.60 -7.94 -14.05
N ILE A 14 -8.41 -7.25 -14.88
CA ILE A 14 -7.92 -6.62 -16.11
C ILE A 14 -6.87 -5.53 -15.83
N ASN A 15 -6.88 -4.95 -14.62
CA ASN A 15 -5.95 -3.90 -14.21
C ASN A 15 -4.76 -4.44 -13.40
N SER A 16 -4.53 -5.76 -13.42
CA SER A 16 -3.46 -6.40 -12.62
C SER A 16 -2.06 -5.88 -12.95
N GLU A 17 -1.84 -5.40 -14.19
CA GLU A 17 -0.55 -4.81 -14.63
C GLU A 17 -0.29 -3.41 -14.08
N MET A 18 -1.29 -2.74 -13.52
CA MET A 18 -1.14 -1.41 -12.91
C MET A 18 -0.41 -1.44 -11.57
N TRP A 19 -0.23 -2.65 -11.00
CA TRP A 19 0.41 -2.86 -9.72
C TRP A 19 1.92 -3.06 -9.87
N GLU A 20 2.69 -2.36 -9.04
CA GLU A 20 4.14 -2.50 -8.94
C GLU A 20 4.49 -3.47 -7.80
N GLU A 21 5.35 -4.46 -8.04
CA GLU A 21 5.85 -5.32 -6.96
C GLU A 21 6.70 -4.50 -5.98
N VAL A 22 6.53 -4.75 -4.68
CA VAL A 22 7.42 -4.17 -3.67
C VAL A 22 8.69 -4.99 -3.60
N ASP A 23 9.84 -4.35 -3.77
CA ASP A 23 11.15 -4.99 -3.71
C ASP A 23 11.35 -5.80 -2.42
N GLY A 24 11.88 -7.02 -2.58
CA GLY A 24 12.10 -7.95 -1.47
C GLY A 24 10.84 -8.65 -0.96
N SER A 25 9.66 -8.41 -1.54
CA SER A 25 8.43 -9.10 -1.15
C SER A 25 8.18 -10.41 -1.89
N HIS A 26 8.96 -10.73 -2.93
CA HIS A 26 8.82 -11.94 -3.74
C HIS A 26 7.38 -12.17 -4.24
N GLY A 27 6.77 -11.10 -4.75
CA GLY A 27 5.42 -11.07 -5.30
C GLY A 27 4.29 -11.06 -4.27
N ASN A 28 4.60 -11.02 -2.96
CA ASN A 28 3.59 -11.05 -1.91
C ASN A 28 3.05 -9.67 -1.53
N LEU A 29 3.74 -8.59 -1.93
CA LEU A 29 3.27 -7.22 -1.80
C LEU A 29 3.32 -6.52 -3.13
N LYS A 30 2.28 -5.75 -3.42
CA LYS A 30 2.25 -4.85 -4.55
C LYS A 30 1.72 -3.49 -4.12
N GLN A 31 2.06 -2.45 -4.88
CA GLN A 31 1.64 -1.09 -4.59
C GLN A 31 1.37 -0.30 -5.86
N VAL A 32 0.67 0.81 -5.70
CA VAL A 32 0.58 1.85 -6.73
C VAL A 32 0.36 3.19 -6.05
N THR A 33 1.12 4.21 -6.45
CA THR A 33 0.98 5.56 -5.90
C THR A 33 -0.10 6.30 -6.69
N LEU A 34 -1.23 6.60 -6.04
CA LEU A 34 -2.36 7.31 -6.65
C LEU A 34 -2.09 8.81 -6.79
N ALA A 35 -1.40 9.39 -5.82
CA ALA A 35 -1.01 10.78 -5.82
C ALA A 35 0.24 10.97 -4.96
N ILE A 36 1.11 11.89 -5.35
CA ILE A 36 2.24 12.33 -4.53
C ILE A 36 2.48 13.82 -4.73
N ASP A 37 2.63 14.55 -3.64
CA ASP A 37 3.17 15.90 -3.66
C ASP A 37 4.67 15.85 -3.36
N HIS A 38 5.49 16.20 -4.35
CA HIS A 38 6.95 16.19 -4.21
C HIS A 38 7.49 17.32 -3.31
N GLU A 39 6.67 18.31 -2.94
CA GLU A 39 7.08 19.40 -2.05
C GLU A 39 6.91 19.05 -0.58
N SER A 40 5.73 18.53 -0.19
CA SER A 40 5.48 18.08 1.20
C SER A 40 5.92 16.64 1.46
N GLY A 41 5.96 15.79 0.43
CA GLY A 41 6.16 14.36 0.54
C GLY A 41 4.88 13.58 0.82
N ASP A 42 3.72 14.25 0.92
CA ASP A 42 2.44 13.59 1.13
C ASP A 42 2.08 12.71 -0.06
N TYR A 43 1.57 11.52 0.20
CA TYR A 43 1.15 10.61 -0.85
C TYR A 43 -0.05 9.78 -0.44
N THR A 44 -0.77 9.30 -1.45
CA THR A 44 -1.82 8.31 -1.29
C THR A 44 -1.43 7.10 -2.13
N ARG A 45 -1.43 5.93 -1.51
CA ARG A 45 -1.00 4.68 -2.13
C ARG A 45 -2.02 3.59 -1.85
N LEU A 46 -2.26 2.76 -2.85
CA LEU A 46 -2.90 1.47 -2.63
C LEU A 46 -1.80 0.44 -2.40
N THR A 47 -2.02 -0.43 -1.44
CA THR A 47 -1.14 -1.57 -1.16
C THR A 47 -1.98 -2.83 -1.21
N TRP A 48 -1.53 -3.81 -1.97
CA TRP A 48 -2.12 -5.14 -2.05
C TRP A 48 -1.22 -6.13 -1.33
N PHE A 49 -1.84 -6.93 -0.47
CA PHE A 49 -1.19 -7.99 0.27
C PHE A 49 -1.70 -9.32 -0.26
N LYS A 50 -0.79 -10.26 -0.48
CA LYS A 50 -1.19 -11.65 -0.69
C LYS A 50 -1.81 -12.18 0.61
N ASP A 51 -2.90 -12.92 0.47
CA ASP A 51 -3.57 -13.56 1.60
C ASP A 51 -2.59 -14.35 2.49
N GLY A 52 -2.74 -14.18 3.80
CA GLY A 52 -1.91 -14.78 4.84
C GLY A 52 -0.45 -14.29 4.92
N TYR A 53 -0.06 -13.27 4.15
CA TYR A 53 1.33 -12.82 4.14
C TYR A 53 1.70 -12.06 5.43
N TYR A 54 2.69 -12.58 6.16
CA TYR A 54 3.20 -11.98 7.39
C TYR A 54 4.33 -10.98 7.09
N THR A 55 4.07 -9.69 7.34
CA THR A 55 5.03 -8.61 7.06
C THR A 55 6.02 -8.36 8.18
N GLY A 56 5.90 -9.03 9.34
CA GLY A 56 6.86 -8.88 10.45
C GLY A 56 8.29 -9.26 10.08
N VAL A 57 8.50 -10.02 9.00
CA VAL A 57 9.83 -10.30 8.42
C VAL A 57 10.58 -9.03 7.99
N PHE A 58 9.88 -7.92 7.74
CA PHE A 58 10.49 -6.62 7.44
C PHE A 58 10.78 -5.76 8.68
N GLY A 59 10.34 -6.21 9.86
CA GLY A 59 10.38 -5.46 11.11
C GLY A 59 9.33 -4.34 11.18
N GLY A 60 9.11 -3.84 12.40
CA GLY A 60 8.23 -2.69 12.64
C GLY A 60 8.84 -1.39 12.12
N LYS A 61 8.00 -0.54 11.53
CA LYS A 61 8.37 0.83 11.11
C LYS A 61 7.49 1.83 11.83
N ALA A 62 8.09 2.94 12.26
CA ALA A 62 7.38 4.10 12.77
C ALA A 62 7.68 5.29 11.84
N HIS A 63 6.63 5.98 11.41
CA HIS A 63 6.74 7.17 10.58
C HIS A 63 6.63 8.43 11.44
N ALA A 64 7.38 9.47 11.08
CA ALA A 64 7.32 10.78 11.76
C ALA A 64 6.07 11.59 11.37
N CYS A 65 5.46 11.23 10.24
CA CYS A 65 4.19 11.77 9.77
C CYS A 65 3.04 10.84 10.18
N PRO A 66 1.83 11.38 10.40
CA PRO A 66 0.63 10.56 10.60
C PRO A 66 0.33 9.75 9.33
N GLU A 67 -0.17 8.54 9.53
CA GLU A 67 -0.64 7.64 8.48
C GLU A 67 -2.08 7.24 8.75
N GLU A 68 -2.90 7.21 7.70
CA GLU A 68 -4.29 6.74 7.76
C GLU A 68 -4.45 5.56 6.80
N ILE A 69 -5.04 4.47 7.28
CA ILE A 69 -5.28 3.26 6.48
C ILE A 69 -6.78 3.06 6.30
N PHE A 70 -7.20 2.92 5.03
CA PHE A 70 -8.56 2.54 4.67
C PHE A 70 -8.56 1.16 4.00
N VAL A 71 -9.15 0.17 4.67
CA VAL A 71 -9.23 -1.20 4.15
C VAL A 71 -10.38 -1.31 3.15
N ILE A 72 -10.03 -1.50 1.87
CA ILE A 72 -11.02 -1.61 0.78
C ILE A 72 -11.62 -3.01 0.70
N LEU A 73 -10.82 -4.06 0.94
CA LEU A 73 -11.23 -5.46 0.85
C LEU A 73 -10.56 -6.25 1.96
N ASP A 74 -11.33 -7.16 2.56
CA ASP A 74 -10.91 -8.08 3.62
C ASP A 74 -10.46 -7.39 4.92
N ARG A 75 -9.46 -7.94 5.62
CA ARG A 75 -9.02 -7.54 6.95
C ARG A 75 -7.50 -7.43 7.01
N LEU A 76 -7.02 -6.52 7.85
CA LEU A 76 -5.61 -6.34 8.18
C LEU A 76 -5.46 -6.48 9.70
N TYR A 77 -4.40 -7.16 10.15
CA TYR A 77 -4.00 -7.19 11.55
C TYR A 77 -2.77 -6.31 11.73
N ASP A 78 -2.84 -5.37 12.66
CA ASP A 78 -1.73 -4.49 13.01
C ASP A 78 -1.17 -4.88 14.39
N GLU A 79 -0.01 -5.54 14.37
CA GLU A 79 0.68 -6.02 15.57
C GLU A 79 1.14 -4.87 16.48
N ALA A 80 1.27 -3.63 15.98
CA ALA A 80 1.69 -2.49 16.79
C ALA A 80 0.69 -2.14 17.91
N PHE A 81 -0.57 -2.56 17.77
CA PHE A 81 -1.64 -2.21 18.70
C PHE A 81 -2.17 -3.39 19.52
N ASP A 82 -1.73 -4.63 19.26
CA ASP A 82 -2.16 -5.87 19.96
C ASP A 82 -3.68 -5.91 20.23
N MET A 83 -4.47 -5.63 19.19
CA MET A 83 -5.94 -5.52 19.21
C MET A 83 -6.63 -6.55 18.32
#